data_AF-A0A2A4TSK6-F1
#
_entry.id   AF-A0A2A4TSK6-F1
#
_cell.length_a   1.000
_cell.length_b   1.000
_cell.length_c   1.000
_cell.angle_alpha   90.00
_cell.angle_beta   90.00
_cell.angle_gamma   90.00
#
_symmetry.space_group_name_H-M   'P 1'
#
loop_
_entity.id
_entity.type
_entity.pdbx_description
1 polymer ?
#
loop_
_entity_poly.entity_id
_entity_poly.type
_entity_poly.pdbx_seq_one_letter_code
_entity_poly.pdbx_strand_id
1 'polypeptide(L)' 'MYKRCLTEQETAMYIGMSRSYLRQDRINGILRGRTPGSSFVKMGRAVRYLKDDLDAWIERNKVKRNPDA' A
#
# COMPACT_ATOMS: atom_id res chain seq x y z
N MET A 1 -17.87 -11.88 6.81
CA MET A 1 -18.14 -10.61 6.09
C MET A 1 -16.86 -10.16 5.39
N TYR A 2 -16.84 -10.05 4.06
CA TYR A 2 -15.63 -9.65 3.31
C TYR A 2 -15.47 -8.13 3.34
N LYS A 3 -14.38 -7.64 3.93
CA LYS A 3 -14.11 -6.20 4.02
C LYS A 3 -13.29 -5.75 2.82
N ARG A 4 -13.91 -5.01 1.90
CA ARG A 4 -13.27 -4.49 0.67
C ARG A 4 -12.30 -3.34 0.94
N CYS A 5 -12.62 -2.46 1.88
CA CYS A 5 -11.86 -1.25 2.19
C CYS A 5 -11.19 -1.35 3.55
N LEU A 6 -9.86 -1.30 3.59
CA LEU A 6 -9.06 -1.31 4.81
C LEU A 6 -8.81 0.12 5.32
N THR A 7 -8.75 0.26 6.63
CA THR A 7 -8.23 1.46 7.30
C THR A 7 -6.71 1.55 7.13
N GLU A 8 -6.11 2.70 7.45
CA GLU A 8 -4.65 2.85 7.44
C GLU A 8 -3.95 1.85 8.39
N GLN A 9 -4.54 1.60 9.56
CA GLN A 9 -4.00 0.63 10.53
C GLN A 9 -4.04 -0.79 9.98
N GLU A 10 -5.17 -1.20 9.40
CA GLU A 10 -5.30 -2.51 8.78
C GLU A 10 -4.39 -2.66 7.56
N THR A 11 -4.24 -1.60 6.77
CA THR A 11 -3.35 -1.59 5.61
C THR A 11 -1.90 -1.80 6.03
N ALA A 12 -1.44 -1.05 7.04
CA ALA A 12 -0.11 -1.19 7.61
C ALA A 12 0.17 -2.64 8.04
N MET A 13 -0.78 -3.26 8.74
CA MET A 13 -0.68 -4.67 9.12
C MET A 13 -0.70 -5.61 7.91
N TYR A 14 -1.54 -5.33 6.90
CA TYR A 14 -1.72 -6.17 5.73
C TYR A 14 -0.48 -6.24 4.83
N ILE A 15 0.14 -5.09 4.53
CA ILE A 15 1.32 -5.02 3.66
C ILE A 15 2.65 -5.04 4.43
N GLY A 16 2.62 -5.16 5.76
CA GLY A 16 3.81 -5.19 6.62
C GLY A 16 4.57 -3.87 6.70
N MET A 17 3.91 -2.73 6.44
CA MET A 17 4.51 -1.39 6.48
C MET A 17 4.05 -0.59 7.69
N SER A 18 4.76 0.48 8.05
CA SER A 18 4.31 1.36 9.14
C SER A 18 3.21 2.34 8.71
N ARG A 19 2.37 2.77 9.65
CA ARG A 19 1.40 3.86 9.40
C ARG A 19 2.06 5.18 9.04
N SER A 20 3.22 5.47 9.64
CA SER A 20 4.01 6.65 9.33
C SER A 20 4.46 6.63 7.86
N TYR A 21 4.91 5.47 7.37
CA TYR A 21 5.25 5.28 5.96
C TYR A 21 4.05 5.60 5.05
N LEU A 22 2.87 5.01 5.30
CA LEU A 22 1.66 5.30 4.52
C LEU A 22 1.27 6.77 4.55
N ARG A 23 1.43 7.46 5.69
CA ARG A 23 1.13 8.88 5.82
C ARG A 23 2.13 9.75 5.05
N GLN A 24 3.42 9.46 5.17
CA GLN A 24 4.48 10.17 4.46
C GLN A 24 4.33 10.00 2.95
N ASP A 25 4.02 8.79 2.49
CA ASP A 25 3.77 8.50 1.08
C ASP A 25 2.61 9.34 0.52
N ARG A 26 1.47 9.41 1.22
CA ARG A 26 0.33 10.24 0.78
C ARG A 26 0.63 11.74 0.74
N ILE A 27 1.45 12.24 1.66
CA ILE A 27 1.76 13.67 1.77
C ILE A 27 2.82 14.08 0.76
N ASN A 28 3.88 13.28 0.65
CA ASN A 28 5.05 13.61 -0.16
C ASN A 28 4.92 13.13 -1.61
N GLY A 29 3.99 12.21 -1.88
CA GLY A 29 3.86 11.55 -3.16
C GLY A 29 5.03 10.60 -3.46
N ILE A 30 5.20 10.29 -4.75
CA ILE A 30 6.24 9.39 -5.24
C ILE A 30 7.60 10.09 -5.15
N LEU A 31 8.40 9.71 -4.16
CA LEU A 31 9.77 10.19 -3.98
C LEU A 31 10.77 9.29 -4.74
N ARG A 32 11.77 9.91 -5.39
CA ARG A 32 12.86 9.16 -6.04
C ARG A 32 13.60 8.30 -5.03
N GLY A 33 13.79 7.02 -5.34
CA GLY A 33 14.54 6.07 -4.52
C GLY A 33 13.77 5.47 -3.34
N ARG A 34 12.47 5.75 -3.19
CA ARG A 34 11.60 5.07 -2.21
C ARG A 34 10.63 4.15 -2.92
N THR A 35 10.24 3.07 -2.25
CA THR A 35 9.10 2.25 -2.68
C THR A 35 7.84 3.12 -2.57
N PRO A 36 7.16 3.43 -3.69
CA PRO A 36 5.91 4.17 -3.65
C PRO A 36 4.86 3.32 -2.93
N GLY A 37 4.03 3.95 -2.11
CA GLY A 37 2.92 3.29 -1.45
C GLY A 37 1.80 2.92 -2.43
N SER A 38 0.86 2.12 -1.93
CA SER A 38 -0.35 1.75 -2.70
C SER A 38 -1.30 2.94 -2.85
N SER A 39 -2.11 2.92 -3.91
CA SER A 39 -3.24 3.82 -4.12
C SER A 39 -4.19 3.81 -2.92
N PHE A 40 -4.83 4.96 -2.68
CA PHE A 40 -5.77 5.16 -1.58
C PHE A 40 -7.03 5.87 -2.05
N VAL A 41 -8.15 5.59 -1.39
CA VAL A 41 -9.44 6.26 -1.59
C VAL A 41 -9.63 7.28 -0.48
N LYS A 42 -9.92 8.53 -0.87
CA LYS A 42 -10.25 9.63 0.05
C LYS A 42 -11.75 9.86 0.05
N MET A 43 -12.40 9.59 1.18
CA MET A 43 -13.83 9.81 1.40
C MET A 43 -14.00 10.86 2.50
N GLY A 44 -14.02 12.13 2.10
CA GLY A 44 -13.98 13.27 3.04
C GLY A 44 -12.71 13.25 3.89
N ARG A 45 -12.87 13.11 5.21
CA ARG A 45 -11.75 13.00 6.16
C ARG A 45 -11.17 11.59 6.27
N ALA A 46 -11.90 10.58 5.80
CA ALA A 46 -11.47 9.19 5.89
C ALA A 46 -10.54 8.83 4.72
N VAL A 47 -9.45 8.14 5.05
CA VAL A 47 -8.57 7.47 4.08
C VAL A 47 -8.80 5.97 4.20
N ARG A 48 -8.98 5.32 3.06
CA ARG A 48 -9.17 3.87 2.92
C ARG A 48 -8.31 3.32 1.82
N TYR A 49 -7.99 2.04 1.89
CA TYR A 49 -7.26 1.32 0.87
C TYR A 49 -8.11 0.15 0.39
N LEU A 50 -8.26 0.01 -0.93
CA LEU A 50 -8.94 -1.14 -1.48
C LEU A 50 -8.02 -2.35 -1.38
N LYS A 51 -8.55 -3.47 -0.90
CA LYS A 51 -7.78 -4.70 -0.82
C LYS A 51 -7.23 -5.11 -2.19
N ASP A 52 -8.02 -4.95 -3.25
CA ASP A 52 -7.62 -5.25 -4.63
C ASP A 52 -6.40 -4.41 -5.07
N ASP A 53 -6.36 -3.12 -4.71
CA ASP A 53 -5.22 -2.23 -5.02
C ASP A 53 -3.96 -2.63 -4.24
N LEU A 54 -4.12 -3.04 -2.98
CA LEU A 54 -3.04 -3.55 -2.14
C LEU A 54 -2.47 -4.85 -2.71
N ASP A 55 -3.33 -5.76 -3.14
CA ASP A 55 -2.93 -7.02 -3.77
C ASP A 55 -2.15 -6.74 -5.06
N ALA A 56 -2.65 -5.84 -5.92
CA ALA A 56 -1.93 -5.41 -7.12
C ALA A 56 -0.61 -4.70 -6.80
N TRP A 57 -0.53 -3.96 -5.69
CA TRP A 57 0.72 -3.36 -5.23
C TRP A 57 1.73 -4.41 -4.78
N ILE A 58 1.31 -5.43 -4.03
CA ILE A 58 2.17 -6.54 -3.61
C ILE A 58 2.72 -7.26 -4.86
N GLU A 59 1.87 -7.60 -5.82
CA GLU A 59 2.29 -8.27 -7.05
C GLU A 59 3.32 -7.44 -7.84
N ARG A 60 3.15 -6.12 -7.92
CA ARG A 60 4.13 -5.24 -8.58
C ARG A 60 5.47 -5.16 -7.86
N ASN A 61 5.50 -5.35 -6.54
CA ASN A 61 6.71 -5.33 -5.72
C ASN A 61 7.37 -6.71 -5.56
N LYS A 62 6.79 -7.77 -6.14
CA LYS A 62 7.42 -9.08 -6.15
C LYS A 62 8.72 -9.05 -6.96
N VAL A 63 9.82 -9.40 -6.31
CA VAL A 63 11.10 -9.63 -6.97
C VAL A 63 11.03 -10.96 -7.71
N LYS A 64 11.18 -10.93 -9.04
CA LYS A 64 11.37 -12.15 -9.83
C LYS A 64 12.76 -12.71 -9.53
N ARG A 65 12.82 -13.82 -8.81
CA ARG A 65 14.06 -14.58 -8.65
C ARG A 65 14.20 -15.50 -9.85
N ASN A 66 15.26 -15.33 -10.62
CA ASN A 66 15.60 -16.27 -11.68
C ASN A 66 16.25 -17.50 -11.03
N PRO A 67 15.75 -18.74 -11.27
CA PRO A 67 16.35 -19.93 -10.67
C PRO A 67 17.75 -20.27 -11.21
N ASP A 68 18.20 -19.64 -12.31
CA ASP A 68 19.43 -19.99 -13.01
C ASP A 68 20.59 -18.97 -12.83
N ALA A 69 20.62 -18.21 -11.72
CA ALA A 69 21.68 -17.24 -11.41
C ALA A 69 22.65 -17.74 -10.34
#